data_AF-A0A9D4XA69-F1
#
_entry.id   AF-A0A9D4XA69-F1
#
_cell.length_a   1.000
_cell.length_b   1.000
_cell.length_c   1.000
_cell.angle_alpha   90.00
_cell.angle_beta   90.00
_cell.angle_gamma   90.00
#
_symmetry.space_group_name_H-M   'P 1'
#
loop_
_entity.id
_entity.type
_entity.pdbx_description
1 polymer ?
#
loop_
_entity_poly.entity_id
_entity_poly.type
_entity_poly.pdbx_seq_one_letter_code
_entity_poly.pdbx_strand_id
1 'polypeptide(L)'
;MIWSQQPAPKFRGTSIEAEVHGKRVLKLRNHGETYEMNCPRLSIRILPFPGVSWVGNVNILCKETGLVAELSYKSSFSFLGLGGNSKLVQGKILDSSSFNVLYEIDGQWDRTVKVKDTNNGKVKVIYDAQKVISGLKAPIVKDAEGVWETESALIWGELTQAIISNDWEKAKEAKQGVEERQKKMLREREGKGGSWSPKNFVVSYSNESGLECDCSPINKWVPPAPIIAL
;
A
#
# COMPACT_ATOMS: atom_id res chain seq x y z
N MET A 1 5.69 0.37 11.61
CA MET A 1 5.73 1.14 10.34
C MET A 1 4.74 2.27 10.46
N ILE A 2 5.09 3.47 10.02
CA ILE A 2 4.17 4.60 9.87
C ILE A 2 3.98 4.81 8.37
N TRP A 3 2.74 4.94 7.94
CA TRP A 3 2.41 5.12 6.53
C TRP A 3 1.27 6.14 6.41
N SER A 4 1.60 7.31 5.87
CA SER A 4 0.62 8.29 5.40
C SER A 4 0.44 8.10 3.91
N GLN A 5 -0.79 7.92 3.43
CA GLN A 5 -1.06 7.79 2.01
C GLN A 5 -2.35 8.49 1.58
N GLN A 6 -2.27 9.19 0.46
CA GLN A 6 -3.40 9.79 -0.23
C GLN A 6 -3.34 9.42 -1.72
N PRO A 7 -4.18 8.48 -2.18
CA PRO A 7 -4.25 8.15 -3.60
C PRO A 7 -4.95 9.28 -4.37
N ALA A 8 -4.32 9.75 -5.44
CA ALA A 8 -4.85 10.72 -6.39
C ALA A 8 -5.06 10.03 -7.76
N PRO A 9 -6.20 9.36 -7.97
CA PRO A 9 -6.51 8.68 -9.23
C PRO A 9 -6.76 9.69 -10.36
N LYS A 10 -6.18 9.43 -11.53
CA LYS A 10 -6.40 10.18 -12.78
C LYS A 10 -6.81 9.22 -13.88
N PHE A 11 -7.97 9.47 -14.48
CA PHE A 11 -8.43 8.73 -15.65
C PHE A 11 -7.74 9.24 -16.92
N ARG A 12 -7.18 8.33 -17.72
CA ARG A 12 -6.45 8.61 -18.96
C ARG A 12 -7.10 7.95 -20.18
N GLY A 13 -8.42 7.81 -20.17
CA GLY A 13 -9.19 7.21 -21.27
C GLY A 13 -9.21 5.68 -21.24
N THR A 14 -8.06 5.03 -21.48
CA THR A 14 -7.98 3.55 -21.50
C THR A 14 -7.41 2.96 -20.20
N SER A 15 -6.97 3.83 -19.29
CA SER A 15 -6.40 3.45 -18.00
C SER A 15 -6.72 4.46 -16.91
N ILE A 16 -6.52 4.05 -15.67
CA ILE A 16 -6.53 4.88 -14.47
C ILE A 16 -5.13 4.76 -13.86
N GLU A 17 -4.51 5.90 -13.58
CA GLU A 17 -3.26 5.95 -12.83
C GLU A 17 -3.54 6.63 -11.49
N ALA A 18 -3.29 5.92 -10.39
CA ALA A 18 -3.33 6.50 -9.05
C ALA A 18 -1.91 6.75 -8.56
N GLU A 19 -1.57 8.03 -8.45
CA GLU A 19 -0.39 8.47 -7.72
C GLU A 19 -0.69 8.38 -6.22
N VAL A 20 0.21 7.80 -5.45
CA VAL A 20 0.03 7.65 -4.01
C VAL A 20 0.97 8.65 -3.33
N HIS A 21 0.40 9.79 -2.95
CA HIS A 21 1.12 10.80 -2.17
C HIS A 21 1.29 10.34 -0.73
N GLY A 22 2.29 10.89 -0.05
CA GLY A 22 2.60 10.61 1.35
C GLY A 22 3.94 9.91 1.55
N LYS A 23 4.24 9.61 2.81
CA LYS A 23 5.54 9.10 3.26
C LYS A 23 5.39 7.78 4.00
N ARG A 24 6.29 6.84 3.74
CA ARG A 24 6.38 5.58 4.49
C ARG A 24 7.69 5.52 5.26
N VAL A 25 7.58 5.29 6.57
CA VAL A 25 8.71 5.17 7.49
C VAL A 25 8.64 3.84 8.22
N LEU A 26 9.66 3.00 8.03
CA LEU A 26 9.82 1.74 8.74
C LEU A 26 10.98 1.86 9.72
N LYS A 27 10.70 1.69 11.01
CA LYS A 27 11.72 1.62 12.07
C LYS A 27 11.91 0.16 12.50
N LEU A 28 13.09 -0.39 12.26
CA LEU A 28 13.49 -1.71 12.74
C LEU A 28 14.18 -1.55 14.10
N ARG A 29 13.41 -1.64 15.18
CA ARG A 29 13.91 -1.40 16.55
C ARG A 29 15.09 -2.31 16.92
N ASN A 30 15.07 -3.56 16.47
CA ASN A 30 16.13 -4.54 16.78
C ASN A 30 17.48 -4.20 16.13
N HIS A 31 17.47 -3.40 15.06
CA HIS A 31 18.67 -2.99 14.33
C HIS A 31 19.01 -1.51 14.56
N GLY A 32 18.13 -0.73 15.20
CA GLY A 32 18.30 0.72 15.33
C GLY A 32 18.18 1.47 14.01
N GLU A 33 17.54 0.88 12.99
CA GLU A 33 17.49 1.42 11.63
C GLU A 33 16.13 2.05 11.30
N THR A 34 16.18 3.11 10.50
CA THR A 34 15.04 3.87 9.99
C THR A 34 15.10 3.93 8.47
N TYR A 35 14.11 3.32 7.84
CA TYR A 35 13.94 3.32 6.39
C TYR A 35 12.85 4.29 5.97
N GLU A 36 13.18 5.23 5.10
CA GLU A 36 12.22 6.11 4.44
C GLU A 36 12.03 5.69 2.98
N MET A 37 10.78 5.69 2.53
CA MET A 37 10.47 5.28 1.16
C MET A 37 9.19 5.89 0.63
N ASN A 38 9.16 6.09 -0.68
CA ASN A 38 7.96 6.48 -1.42
C ASN A 38 7.16 5.24 -1.87
N CYS A 39 6.05 5.47 -2.57
CA CYS A 39 5.15 4.43 -3.07
C CYS A 39 5.19 4.38 -4.62
N PRO A 40 5.15 3.19 -5.24
CA PRO A 40 4.92 3.12 -6.67
C PRO A 40 3.49 3.57 -7.00
N ARG A 41 3.26 3.96 -8.26
CA ARG A 41 1.92 4.33 -8.74
C ARG A 41 1.14 3.08 -9.12
N LEU A 42 -0.17 3.08 -8.84
CA LEU A 42 -1.06 2.02 -9.29
C LEU A 42 -1.56 2.34 -10.69
N SER A 43 -1.37 1.44 -11.64
CA SER A 43 -1.90 1.52 -13.00
C SER A 43 -2.96 0.45 -13.19
N ILE A 44 -4.19 0.88 -13.50
CA ILE A 44 -5.32 0.02 -13.84
C ILE A 44 -5.64 0.28 -15.31
N ARG A 45 -5.31 -0.67 -16.17
CA ARG A 45 -5.68 -0.64 -17.58
C ARG A 45 -7.07 -1.25 -17.74
N ILE A 46 -7.91 -0.62 -18.56
CA ILE A 46 -9.27 -1.06 -18.87
C ILE A 46 -9.31 -1.67 -20.28
N LEU A 47 -8.67 -1.02 -21.26
CA LEU A 47 -8.67 -1.46 -22.66
C LEU A 47 -7.26 -1.48 -23.27
N PRO A 48 -7.02 -2.30 -24.31
CA PRO A 48 -7.81 -3.45 -24.77
C PRO A 48 -7.69 -4.68 -23.83
N PHE A 49 -6.64 -4.74 -23.02
CA PHE A 49 -6.42 -5.85 -22.09
C PHE A 49 -6.49 -5.32 -20.65
N PRO A 50 -7.57 -5.64 -19.91
CA PRO A 50 -7.69 -5.25 -18.52
C PRO A 50 -6.52 -5.78 -17.69
N GLY A 51 -5.98 -4.97 -16.79
CA GLY A 51 -4.86 -5.39 -15.97
C GLY A 51 -4.50 -4.37 -14.91
N VAL A 52 -3.94 -4.87 -13.81
CA VAL A 52 -3.46 -4.04 -12.70
C VAL A 52 -1.96 -4.23 -12.54
N SER A 53 -1.22 -3.14 -12.39
CA SER A 53 0.23 -3.16 -12.22
C SER A 53 0.72 -1.99 -11.39
N TRP A 54 1.79 -2.22 -10.64
CA TRP A 54 2.59 -1.14 -10.06
C TRP A 54 3.55 -0.59 -11.12
N VAL A 55 3.68 0.73 -11.17
CA VAL A 55 4.56 1.43 -12.12
C VAL A 55 5.30 2.61 -11.47
N GLY A 56 6.48 2.92 -11.97
CA GLY A 56 7.28 4.05 -11.51
C GLY A 56 8.40 3.65 -10.56
N ASN A 57 9.14 4.66 -10.09
CA ASN A 57 10.35 4.45 -9.31
C ASN A 57 10.08 4.55 -7.81
N VAL A 58 10.71 3.64 -7.06
CA VAL A 58 10.66 3.61 -5.60
C VAL A 58 12.08 3.72 -5.07
N ASN A 59 12.30 4.66 -4.16
CA ASN A 59 13.54 4.81 -3.42
C ASN A 59 13.31 4.37 -1.97
N ILE A 60 14.24 3.59 -1.42
CA ILE A 60 14.24 3.16 -0.03
C ILE A 60 15.60 3.57 0.56
N LEU A 61 15.61 4.53 1.47
CA LEU A 61 16.81 5.04 2.13
C LEU A 61 16.84 4.57 3.58
N CYS A 62 17.91 3.89 3.98
CA CYS A 62 18.25 3.69 5.40
C CYS A 62 19.06 4.90 5.88
N LYS A 63 18.54 5.65 6.87
CA LYS A 63 19.18 6.89 7.34
C LYS A 63 20.51 6.66 8.03
N GLU A 64 20.61 5.57 8.76
CA GLU A 64 21.75 5.29 9.64
C GLU A 64 22.93 4.71 8.87
N THR A 65 22.68 3.92 7.81
CA THR A 65 23.74 3.29 7.00
C THR A 65 24.04 4.04 5.71
N GLY A 66 23.14 4.94 5.26
CA GLY A 66 23.26 5.57 3.95
C GLY A 66 23.02 4.61 2.77
N LEU A 67 22.55 3.38 3.02
CA LEU A 67 22.19 2.45 1.96
C LEU A 67 20.88 2.87 1.30
N VAL A 68 20.87 2.84 -0.03
CA VAL A 68 19.73 3.23 -0.86
C VAL A 68 19.39 2.10 -1.81
N ALA A 69 18.13 1.68 -1.81
CA ALA A 69 17.57 0.83 -2.87
C ALA A 69 16.79 1.70 -3.86
N GLU A 70 17.21 1.72 -5.12
CA GLU A 70 16.51 2.34 -6.22
C GLU A 70 15.81 1.25 -7.04
N LEU A 71 14.48 1.24 -7.02
CA LEU A 71 13.65 0.26 -7.70
C LEU A 71 12.84 0.95 -8.80
N SER A 72 12.58 0.22 -9.88
CA SER A 72 11.75 0.61 -11.02
C SER A 72 10.74 -0.48 -11.29
N TYR A 73 9.47 -0.15 -11.07
CA TYR A 73 8.34 -1.00 -11.39
C TYR A 73 7.90 -0.70 -12.81
N LYS A 74 7.86 -1.74 -13.64
CA LYS A 74 7.51 -1.64 -15.05
C LYS A 74 6.43 -2.64 -15.38
N SER A 75 5.52 -2.22 -16.24
CA SER A 75 4.58 -3.13 -16.88
C SER A 75 4.74 -2.98 -18.39
N SER A 76 5.30 -4.01 -19.02
CA SER A 76 5.40 -4.08 -20.48
C SER A 76 4.37 -5.07 -20.99
N PHE A 77 3.43 -4.57 -21.78
CA PHE A 77 2.46 -5.39 -22.49
C PHE A 77 2.82 -5.34 -23.98
N SER A 78 3.28 -6.46 -24.53
CA SER A 78 3.52 -6.59 -25.96
C SER A 78 2.21 -6.40 -26.72
N PHE A 79 2.16 -5.45 -27.65
CA PHE A 79 0.99 -5.13 -28.49
C PHE A 79 0.57 -6.28 -29.44
N LEU A 80 1.40 -7.32 -29.58
CA LEU A 80 1.26 -8.40 -30.58
C LEU A 80 1.26 -9.83 -29.99
N GLY A 81 0.91 -10.01 -28.72
CA GLY A 81 0.76 -11.35 -28.13
C GLY A 81 2.05 -12.17 -27.95
N LEU A 82 3.22 -11.59 -28.22
CA LEU A 82 4.52 -12.22 -27.98
C LEU A 82 5.26 -11.51 -26.85
N GLY A 83 5.33 -12.17 -25.69
CA GLY A 83 6.43 -11.96 -24.73
C GLY A 83 6.41 -10.69 -23.89
N GLY A 84 5.25 -10.13 -23.56
CA GLY A 84 5.16 -9.09 -22.52
C GLY A 84 5.54 -9.64 -21.14
N ASN A 85 6.65 -9.18 -20.57
CA ASN A 85 6.94 -9.39 -19.14
C ASN A 85 6.09 -8.40 -18.32
N SER A 86 4.93 -8.88 -17.89
CA SER A 86 4.10 -8.12 -16.96
C SER A 86 4.76 -8.06 -15.59
N LYS A 87 4.55 -6.95 -14.86
CA LYS A 87 4.86 -6.84 -13.42
C LYS A 87 6.35 -6.96 -13.04
N LEU A 88 7.21 -6.38 -13.87
CA LEU A 88 8.64 -6.33 -13.63
C LEU A 88 8.99 -5.41 -12.45
N VAL A 89 10.00 -5.82 -11.70
CA VAL A 89 10.72 -4.98 -10.74
C VAL A 89 12.21 -5.12 -11.02
N GLN A 90 12.87 -3.99 -11.25
CA GLN A 90 14.30 -3.91 -11.49
C GLN A 90 14.89 -2.85 -10.58
N GLY A 91 16.17 -2.94 -10.24
CA GLY A 91 16.76 -1.92 -9.40
C GLY A 91 18.17 -2.22 -8.98
N LYS A 92 18.64 -1.44 -8.03
CA LYS A 92 19.98 -1.57 -7.45
C LYS A 92 19.98 -1.13 -6.00
N ILE A 93 20.89 -1.70 -5.22
CA ILE A 93 21.22 -1.25 -3.87
C ILE A 93 22.61 -0.63 -3.94
N LEU A 94 22.74 0.60 -3.46
CA LEU A 94 23.98 1.36 -3.49
C LEU A 94 24.24 2.07 -2.16
N ASP A 95 25.49 2.40 -1.95
CA ASP A 95 25.93 3.28 -0.87
C ASP A 95 25.77 4.75 -1.31
N SER A 96 25.05 5.57 -0.54
CA SER A 96 24.72 6.95 -0.94
C SER A 96 25.94 7.88 -1.04
N SER A 97 27.02 7.58 -0.33
CA SER A 97 28.20 8.45 -0.26
C SER A 97 29.17 8.17 -1.41
N SER A 98 29.37 6.88 -1.73
CA SER A 98 30.28 6.44 -2.78
C SER A 98 29.60 6.19 -4.13
N PHE A 99 28.27 6.10 -4.15
CA PHE A 99 27.47 5.68 -5.31
C PHE A 99 27.84 4.29 -5.85
N ASN A 100 28.58 3.51 -5.07
CA ASN A 100 28.97 2.16 -5.43
C ASN A 100 27.74 1.24 -5.41
N VAL A 101 27.49 0.57 -6.53
CA VAL A 101 26.41 -0.42 -6.64
C VAL A 101 26.87 -1.71 -6.00
N LEU A 102 26.22 -2.08 -4.89
CA LEU A 102 26.51 -3.29 -4.13
C LEU A 102 25.72 -4.49 -4.66
N TYR A 103 24.49 -4.23 -5.11
CA TYR A 103 23.59 -5.26 -5.59
C TYR A 103 22.71 -4.79 -6.74
N GLU A 104 22.39 -5.71 -7.65
CA GLU A 104 21.41 -5.54 -8.73
C GLU A 104 20.15 -6.35 -8.40
N ILE A 105 18.97 -5.76 -8.56
CA ILE A 105 17.67 -6.40 -8.33
C ILE A 105 16.98 -6.62 -9.67
N ASP A 106 16.45 -7.81 -9.89
CA ASP A 106 15.67 -8.14 -11.08
C ASP A 106 14.63 -9.23 -10.78
N GLY A 107 13.46 -9.10 -11.40
CA GLY A 107 12.43 -10.14 -11.36
C GLY A 107 11.01 -9.61 -11.57
N GLN A 108 10.05 -10.37 -11.06
CA GLN A 108 8.62 -10.08 -11.14
C GLN A 108 8.04 -10.02 -9.74
N TRP A 109 7.38 -8.91 -9.39
CA TRP A 109 6.91 -8.67 -8.02
C TRP A 109 5.76 -9.60 -7.60
N ASP A 110 5.09 -10.24 -8.56
CA ASP A 110 4.06 -11.27 -8.33
C ASP A 110 4.58 -12.70 -8.50
N ARG A 111 5.88 -12.88 -8.77
CA ARG A 111 6.54 -14.19 -8.87
C ARG A 111 7.81 -14.21 -8.04
N THR A 112 8.97 -14.15 -8.69
CA THR A 112 10.27 -14.25 -8.02
C THR A 112 11.06 -12.96 -8.24
N VAL A 113 11.66 -12.46 -7.17
CA VAL A 113 12.64 -11.36 -7.23
C VAL A 113 13.98 -11.88 -6.75
N LYS A 114 15.02 -11.58 -7.52
CA LYS A 114 16.40 -11.98 -7.26
C LYS A 114 17.26 -10.75 -7.03
N VAL A 115 18.34 -10.97 -6.29
CA VAL A 115 19.41 -10.01 -6.09
C VAL A 115 20.72 -10.64 -6.57
N LYS A 116 21.56 -9.86 -7.25
CA LYS A 116 22.90 -10.24 -7.69
C LYS A 116 23.91 -9.35 -6.99
N ASP A 117 24.88 -9.96 -6.32
CA ASP A 117 26.03 -9.30 -5.72
C ASP A 117 26.99 -8.85 -6.84
N THR A 118 27.34 -7.56 -6.88
CA THR A 118 28.20 -7.00 -7.93
C THR A 118 29.66 -7.38 -7.76
N ASN A 119 30.11 -7.69 -6.54
CA ASN A 119 31.51 -8.01 -6.25
C ASN A 119 31.89 -9.43 -6.69
N ASN A 120 30.98 -10.39 -6.55
CA ASN A 120 31.25 -11.80 -6.83
C ASN A 120 30.29 -12.45 -7.85
N GLY A 121 29.28 -11.71 -8.32
CA GLY A 121 28.30 -12.18 -9.30
C GLY A 121 27.28 -13.20 -8.78
N LYS A 122 27.28 -13.54 -7.48
CA LYS A 122 26.35 -14.52 -6.91
C LYS A 122 24.93 -13.99 -6.94
N VAL A 123 24.01 -14.85 -7.38
CA VAL A 123 22.58 -14.55 -7.46
C VAL A 123 21.84 -15.28 -6.35
N LYS A 124 20.96 -14.55 -5.64
CA LYS A 124 20.11 -15.08 -4.57
C LYS A 124 18.66 -14.67 -4.80
N VAL A 125 17.71 -15.58 -4.54
CA VAL A 125 16.28 -15.25 -4.50
C VAL A 125 15.98 -14.53 -3.18
N ILE A 126 15.41 -13.32 -3.26
CA ILE A 126 15.03 -12.51 -2.09
C ILE A 126 13.52 -12.52 -1.83
N TYR A 127 12.72 -12.86 -2.85
CA TYR A 127 11.28 -12.96 -2.73
C TYR A 127 10.74 -14.02 -3.68
N ASP A 128 9.77 -14.79 -3.19
CA ASP A 128 9.05 -15.83 -3.91
C ASP A 128 7.57 -15.74 -3.51
N ALA A 129 6.76 -15.18 -4.39
CA ALA A 129 5.35 -14.91 -4.15
C ALA A 129 4.57 -16.19 -3.83
N GLN A 130 4.88 -17.30 -4.51
CA GLN A 130 4.17 -18.56 -4.28
C GLN A 130 4.42 -19.07 -2.86
N LYS A 131 5.69 -19.04 -2.41
CA LYS A 131 6.05 -19.44 -1.04
C LYS A 131 5.40 -18.52 -0.01
N VAL A 132 5.48 -17.21 -0.23
CA VAL A 132 4.89 -16.21 0.67
C VAL A 132 3.38 -16.43 0.78
N ILE A 133 2.66 -16.51 -0.34
CA ILE A 133 1.21 -16.68 -0.37
C ILE A 133 0.79 -18.01 0.27
N SER A 134 1.52 -19.10 0.00
CA SER A 134 1.22 -20.41 0.62
C SER A 134 1.32 -20.42 2.14
N GLY A 135 2.14 -19.52 2.71
CA GLY A 135 2.30 -19.36 4.16
C GLY A 135 1.40 -18.27 4.77
N LEU A 136 0.65 -17.51 3.94
CA LEU A 136 -0.24 -16.47 4.45
C LEU A 136 -1.47 -17.11 5.08
N LYS A 137 -1.74 -16.71 6.32
CA LYS A 137 -2.96 -17.06 7.02
C LYS A 137 -3.85 -15.82 7.10
N ALA A 138 -5.08 -15.98 6.62
CA ALA A 138 -6.04 -14.89 6.64
C ALA A 138 -6.33 -14.49 8.10
N PRO A 139 -6.27 -13.19 8.44
CA PRO A 139 -6.67 -12.74 9.75
C PRO A 139 -8.15 -13.05 9.99
N ILE A 140 -8.48 -13.56 11.17
CA ILE A 140 -9.85 -13.82 11.60
C ILE A 140 -10.19 -12.99 12.84
N VAL A 141 -11.44 -12.56 12.92
CA VAL A 141 -12.00 -11.94 14.13
C VAL A 141 -12.26 -13.06 15.13
N LYS A 142 -11.59 -13.03 16.29
CA LYS A 142 -11.75 -14.05 17.34
C LYS A 142 -12.90 -13.72 18.28
N ASP A 143 -13.04 -12.44 18.61
CA ASP A 143 -14.04 -11.92 19.52
C ASP A 143 -14.87 -10.89 18.77
N ALA A 144 -16.06 -11.30 18.33
CA ALA A 144 -16.98 -10.43 17.60
C ALA A 144 -17.56 -9.32 18.49
N GLU A 145 -17.71 -9.57 19.80
CA GLU A 145 -18.23 -8.58 20.76
C GLU A 145 -17.21 -7.50 21.07
N GLY A 146 -15.92 -7.85 21.02
CA GLY A 146 -14.79 -6.92 21.16
C GLY A 146 -14.50 -6.05 19.94
N VAL A 147 -15.21 -6.25 18.81
CA VAL A 147 -15.06 -5.41 17.61
C VAL A 147 -15.86 -4.13 17.77
N TRP A 148 -15.18 -2.97 17.69
CA TRP A 148 -15.85 -1.69 17.74
C TRP A 148 -16.79 -1.51 16.55
N GLU A 149 -17.93 -0.86 16.78
CA GLU A 149 -18.91 -0.56 15.72
C GLU A 149 -18.32 0.23 14.54
N THR A 150 -17.20 0.92 14.74
CA THR A 150 -16.50 1.70 13.71
C THR A 150 -15.45 0.91 12.93
N GLU A 151 -15.25 -0.38 13.23
CA GLU A 151 -14.28 -1.23 12.53
C GLU A 151 -14.78 -1.65 11.14
N SER A 152 -13.87 -1.66 10.17
CA SER A 152 -14.20 -1.91 8.76
C SER A 152 -14.91 -3.23 8.52
N ALA A 153 -14.57 -4.29 9.27
CA ALA A 153 -15.17 -5.60 9.12
C ALA A 153 -16.67 -5.60 9.48
N LEU A 154 -17.10 -4.77 10.43
CA LEU A 154 -18.51 -4.60 10.78
C LEU A 154 -19.18 -3.62 9.81
N ILE A 155 -18.60 -2.43 9.62
CA ILE A 155 -19.20 -1.38 8.77
C ILE A 155 -19.45 -1.87 7.34
N TRP A 156 -18.52 -2.65 6.78
CA TRP A 156 -18.61 -3.17 5.41
C TRP A 156 -19.03 -4.64 5.35
N GLY A 157 -19.45 -5.24 6.48
CA GLY A 157 -19.77 -6.67 6.56
C GLY A 157 -20.87 -7.09 5.59
N GLU A 158 -22.00 -6.38 5.60
CA GLU A 158 -23.14 -6.67 4.70
C GLU A 158 -22.77 -6.52 3.22
N LEU A 159 -22.06 -5.44 2.88
CA LEU A 159 -21.55 -5.22 1.52
C LEU A 159 -20.65 -6.37 1.08
N THR A 160 -19.70 -6.77 1.94
CA THR A 160 -18.73 -7.81 1.63
C THR A 160 -19.43 -9.16 1.42
N GLN A 161 -20.40 -9.50 2.26
CA GLN A 161 -21.21 -10.72 2.09
C GLN A 161 -22.00 -10.71 0.78
N ALA A 162 -22.63 -9.58 0.43
CA ALA A 162 -23.37 -9.45 -0.83
C ALA A 162 -22.46 -9.58 -2.07
N ILE A 163 -21.25 -9.01 -2.03
CA ILE A 163 -20.24 -9.19 -3.09
C ILE A 163 -19.84 -10.66 -3.22
N ILE A 164 -19.57 -11.35 -2.10
CA ILE A 164 -19.19 -12.77 -2.10
C ILE A 164 -20.33 -13.64 -2.66
N SER A 165 -21.58 -13.30 -2.36
CA SER A 165 -22.76 -14.02 -2.88
C SER A 165 -23.16 -13.60 -4.30
N ASN A 166 -22.43 -12.69 -4.96
CA ASN A 166 -22.75 -12.09 -6.25
C ASN A 166 -24.14 -11.42 -6.30
N ASP A 167 -24.63 -10.91 -5.17
CA ASP A 167 -25.89 -10.16 -5.07
C ASP A 167 -25.60 -8.66 -5.21
N TRP A 168 -25.60 -8.19 -6.46
CA TRP A 168 -25.18 -6.83 -6.80
C TRP A 168 -26.18 -5.75 -6.35
N GLU A 169 -27.47 -6.05 -6.31
CA GLU A 169 -28.49 -5.11 -5.81
C GLU A 169 -28.33 -4.93 -4.30
N LYS A 170 -28.21 -6.02 -3.55
CA LYS A 170 -27.95 -5.95 -2.10
C LYS A 170 -26.62 -5.26 -1.79
N ALA A 171 -25.58 -5.53 -2.58
CA ALA A 171 -24.29 -4.84 -2.42
C ALA A 171 -24.45 -3.32 -2.61
N LYS A 172 -25.19 -2.90 -3.63
CA LYS A 172 -25.45 -1.48 -3.89
C LYS A 172 -26.23 -0.83 -2.74
N GLU A 173 -27.29 -1.47 -2.24
CA GLU A 173 -28.09 -0.98 -1.10
C GLU A 173 -27.23 -0.86 0.17
N ALA A 174 -26.48 -1.90 0.52
CA ALA A 174 -25.60 -1.89 1.70
C ALA A 174 -24.55 -0.78 1.60
N LYS A 175 -23.93 -0.60 0.43
CA LYS A 175 -22.98 0.50 0.17
C LYS A 175 -23.65 1.87 0.36
N GLN A 176 -24.83 2.07 -0.20
CA GLN A 176 -25.57 3.33 -0.08
C GLN A 176 -25.90 3.64 1.38
N GLY A 177 -26.38 2.66 2.15
CA GLY A 177 -26.71 2.83 3.56
C GLY A 177 -25.51 3.31 4.41
N VAL A 178 -24.32 2.75 4.18
CA VAL A 178 -23.08 3.19 4.85
C VAL A 178 -22.73 4.63 4.45
N GLU A 179 -22.74 4.96 3.16
CA GLU A 179 -22.37 6.29 2.66
C GLU A 179 -23.34 7.38 3.12
N GLU A 180 -24.64 7.10 3.15
CA GLU A 180 -25.67 8.04 3.64
C GLU A 180 -25.54 8.29 5.14
N ARG A 181 -25.28 7.24 5.93
CA ARG A 181 -25.02 7.38 7.37
C ARG A 181 -23.81 8.29 7.62
N GLN A 182 -22.72 8.11 6.86
CA GLN A 182 -21.53 8.97 6.96
C GLN A 182 -21.83 10.41 6.56
N LYS A 183 -22.59 10.63 5.48
CA LYS A 183 -23.03 11.98 5.06
C LYS A 183 -23.88 12.66 6.14
N LYS A 184 -24.78 11.93 6.79
CA LYS A 184 -25.60 12.45 7.89
C LYS A 184 -24.75 12.86 9.09
N MET A 185 -23.83 11.99 9.53
CA MET A 185 -22.91 12.30 10.64
C MET A 185 -22.02 13.51 10.35
N LEU A 186 -21.59 13.69 9.09
CA LEU A 186 -20.84 14.88 8.67
C LEU A 186 -21.68 16.16 8.84
N ARG A 187 -22.90 16.18 8.31
CA ARG A 187 -23.82 17.34 8.43
C ARG A 187 -24.14 17.68 9.88
N GLU A 188 -24.39 16.68 10.72
CA GLU A 188 -24.65 16.87 12.15
C GLU A 188 -23.43 17.46 12.88
N ARG A 189 -22.21 17.07 12.48
CA ARG A 189 -20.98 17.60 13.05
C ARG A 189 -20.74 19.05 12.62
N GLU A 190 -20.89 19.34 11.33
CA GLU A 190 -20.77 20.69 10.77
C GLU A 190 -21.81 21.66 11.38
N GLY A 191 -23.05 21.22 11.54
CA GLY A 191 -24.11 22.00 12.18
C GLY A 191 -23.84 22.34 13.65
N LYS A 192 -23.00 21.56 14.33
CA LYS A 192 -22.53 21.82 15.70
C LYS A 192 -21.22 22.60 15.76
N GLY A 193 -20.68 23.03 14.60
CA GLY A 193 -19.37 23.69 14.51
C GLY A 193 -18.18 22.78 14.84
N GLY A 194 -18.36 21.46 14.85
CA GLY A 194 -17.29 20.51 15.16
C GLY A 194 -16.45 20.17 13.92
N SER A 195 -15.16 19.88 14.13
CA SER A 195 -14.29 19.27 13.12
C SER A 195 -14.06 17.79 13.39
N TRP A 196 -13.77 17.00 12.36
CA TRP A 196 -13.37 15.60 12.53
C TRP A 196 -11.88 15.52 12.85
N SER A 197 -11.52 14.74 13.87
CA SER A 197 -10.13 14.44 14.20
C SER A 197 -9.91 12.92 14.27
N PRO A 198 -8.76 12.40 13.82
CA PRO A 198 -8.44 10.98 13.95
C PRO A 198 -8.24 10.58 15.42
N LYS A 199 -8.69 9.37 15.79
CA LYS A 199 -8.58 8.87 17.18
C LYS A 199 -7.17 8.43 17.59
N ASN A 200 -6.38 7.93 16.64
CA ASN A 200 -5.09 7.27 16.92
C ASN A 200 -3.87 8.00 16.34
N PHE A 201 -4.08 9.03 15.52
CA PHE A 201 -3.01 9.74 14.80
C PHE A 201 -3.22 11.25 14.87
N VAL A 202 -2.12 11.97 15.06
CA VAL A 202 -2.05 13.41 14.79
C VAL A 202 -1.64 13.57 13.33
N VAL A 203 -2.39 14.38 12.59
CA VAL A 203 -2.12 14.69 11.19
C VAL A 203 -1.70 16.15 11.10
N SER A 204 -0.56 16.40 10.48
CA SER A 204 -0.07 17.73 10.17
C SER A 204 0.15 17.88 8.68
N TYR A 205 -0.24 19.02 8.13
CA TYR A 205 -0.07 19.34 6.71
C TYR A 205 1.09 20.32 6.60
N SER A 206 2.14 19.98 5.86
CA SER A 206 3.35 20.81 5.79
C SER A 206 3.20 22.04 4.87
N ASN A 207 2.21 22.06 3.96
CA ASN A 207 2.09 23.08 2.91
C ASN A 207 0.61 23.50 2.68
N GLU A 208 0.36 24.73 2.20
CA GLU A 208 -0.98 25.22 1.80
C GLU A 208 -1.67 24.36 0.72
N SER A 209 -0.91 23.54 -0.01
CA SER A 209 -1.44 22.61 -1.02
C SER A 209 -2.05 21.32 -0.46
N GLY A 210 -1.86 21.01 0.84
CA GLY A 210 -2.42 19.83 1.51
C GLY A 210 -1.90 18.47 1.02
N LEU A 211 -0.96 18.45 0.06
CA LEU A 211 -0.48 17.23 -0.60
C LEU A 211 0.54 16.43 0.21
N GLU A 212 1.19 17.09 1.17
CA GLU A 212 2.20 16.49 2.03
C GLU A 212 1.66 16.47 3.46
N CYS A 213 1.19 15.30 3.86
CA CYS A 213 0.63 15.06 5.17
C CYS A 213 1.57 14.14 5.97
N ASP A 214 2.08 14.66 7.07
CA ASP A 214 2.80 13.86 8.05
C ASP A 214 1.81 13.34 9.09
N CYS A 215 2.02 12.10 9.51
CA CYS A 215 1.18 11.47 10.51
C CYS A 215 2.05 10.85 11.61
N SER A 216 1.70 11.16 12.85
CA SER A 216 2.36 10.60 14.02
C SER A 216 1.35 9.91 14.93
N PRO A 217 1.68 8.76 15.51
CA PRO A 217 0.77 8.08 16.43
C PRO A 217 0.58 8.91 17.69
N ILE A 218 -0.67 9.04 18.16
CA ILE A 218 -0.99 9.72 19.43
C ILE A 218 -0.41 8.92 20.61
N ASN A 219 -0.58 7.60 20.56
CA ASN A 219 -0.14 6.68 21.61
C ASN A 219 1.02 5.82 21.12
N LYS A 220 1.97 5.54 22.01
CA LYS A 220 3.08 4.61 21.73
C LYS A 220 2.60 3.17 21.47
N TRP A 221 1.50 2.80 22.12
CA TRP A 221 0.87 1.49 22.03
C TRP A 221 -0.65 1.66 22.00
N VAL A 222 -1.34 0.79 21.27
CA VAL A 222 -2.80 0.63 21.32
C VAL A 222 -3.13 -0.79 21.81
N PRO A 223 -4.30 -1.01 22.42
CA PRO A 223 -4.73 -2.36 22.78
C PRO A 223 -4.68 -3.30 21.58
N PRO A 224 -4.41 -4.60 21.79
CA PRO A 224 -4.49 -5.59 20.71
C PRO A 224 -5.86 -5.53 20.01
N ALA A 225 -5.85 -5.54 18.68
CA ALA A 225 -7.08 -5.68 17.92
C ALA A 225 -7.73 -7.05 18.19
N PRO A 226 -9.06 -7.20 18.10
CA PRO A 226 -9.77 -8.49 18.24
C PRO A 226 -9.51 -9.47 17.06
N ILE A 227 -8.46 -9.21 16.29
CA ILE A 227 -8.07 -9.91 15.08
C ILE A 227 -6.82 -10.73 15.40
N ILE A 228 -6.85 -12.02 15.07
CA ILE A 228 -5.68 -12.90 15.11
C ILE A 228 -5.35 -13.36 13.69
N ALA A 229 -4.08 -13.28 13.31
CA ALA A 229 -3.55 -14.10 12.23
C ALA A 229 -3.16 -15.44 12.88
N LEU A 230 -3.86 -16.52 12.53
CA LEU A 230 -3.52 -17.87 12.99
C LEU A 230 -2.16 -18.30 12.45
#